data_AF-A0AAE0BCA1-F1
#
_entry.id   AF-A0AAE0BCA1-F1
#
_cell.length_a   1.000
_cell.length_b   1.000
_cell.length_c   1.000
_cell.angle_alpha   90.00
_cell.angle_beta   90.00
_cell.angle_gamma   90.00
#
_symmetry.space_group_name_H-M   'P 1'
#
loop_
_entity.id
_entity.type
_entity.pdbx_description
1 polymer ?
#
loop_
_entity_poly.entity_id
_entity_poly.type
_entity_poly.pdbx_seq_one_letter_code
_entity_poly.pdbx_strand_id
1 'polypeptide(L)'
;MEAQSSHVVMEAQSLHVMMDELDLPAPVPETGLLVDTFADALKLFNLAMPHFREAAKYYILDGFVTEHINILMDVSGLYKHLAHFDPDTHRQCVMHRKRTKPLEPLQKTLNPKAFDGQWKGIHFELGETFRTIMEIKKDTGRPHLKALEAGSKALYNYNVFLAAVEEGARIAAGKTEGAEESKELIRVDKDEENMYLSARFCRARVFQKLQPETEGGGPPDTTNLKLALDEFEALLAYAKKFQVQTFKDELDICQQMAELLPTKLNNMHRQ
;
A
#
# COMPACT_ATOMS: atom_id res chain seq x y z
N MET A 1 50.39 -7.15 36.71
CA MET A 1 50.14 -7.84 35.43
C MET A 1 48.65 -7.71 35.16
N GLU A 2 48.27 -6.59 34.55
CA GLU A 2 46.90 -6.33 34.09
C GLU A 2 46.87 -6.56 32.59
N ALA A 3 45.95 -7.41 32.13
CA ALA A 3 45.66 -7.62 30.71
C ALA A 3 44.47 -6.73 30.34
N GLN A 4 44.72 -5.69 29.54
CA GLN A 4 43.68 -4.89 28.92
C GLN A 4 43.09 -5.66 27.72
N SER A 5 41.78 -5.89 27.77
CA SER A 5 40.99 -6.39 26.66
C SER A 5 40.49 -5.19 25.86
N SER A 6 41.04 -4.97 24.67
CA SER A 6 40.60 -3.95 23.72
C SER A 6 39.45 -4.48 22.87
N HIS A 7 38.23 -4.06 23.18
CA HIS A 7 37.06 -4.24 22.33
C HIS A 7 37.15 -3.26 21.15
N VAL A 8 37.34 -3.78 19.93
CA VAL A 8 37.22 -2.99 18.70
C VAL A 8 35.74 -2.92 18.34
N VAL A 9 35.16 -1.73 18.48
CA VAL A 9 33.84 -1.39 17.93
C VAL A 9 34.08 -0.99 16.48
N MET A 10 33.64 -1.82 15.52
CA MET A 10 33.52 -1.41 14.12
C MET A 10 32.22 -0.61 13.99
N GLU A 11 32.34 0.72 13.92
CA GLU A 11 31.26 1.58 13.43
C GLU A 11 31.01 1.29 11.95
N ALA A 12 29.79 0.84 11.63
CA ALA A 12 29.33 0.76 10.26
C ALA A 12 29.07 2.19 9.76
N GLN A 13 30.04 2.75 9.04
CA GLN A 13 29.85 4.00 8.32
C GLN A 13 28.80 3.79 7.22
N SER A 14 27.70 4.52 7.31
CA SER A 14 26.69 4.60 6.26
C SER A 14 27.34 5.25 5.03
N LEU A 15 27.56 4.46 3.98
CA LEU A 15 28.00 4.93 2.67
C LEU A 15 26.83 5.64 2.00
N HIS A 16 26.66 6.93 2.32
CA HIS A 16 25.81 7.83 1.56
C HIS A 16 26.57 8.24 0.30
N VAL A 17 26.60 7.37 -0.71
CA VAL A 17 27.17 7.73 -2.01
C VAL A 17 26.18 8.67 -2.69
N MET A 18 26.55 9.95 -2.77
CA MET A 18 25.83 10.92 -3.59
C MET A 18 25.89 10.44 -5.04
N MET A 19 24.77 10.47 -5.76
CA MET A 19 24.71 10.02 -7.15
C MET A 19 25.71 10.77 -8.06
N ASP A 20 26.15 11.96 -7.62
CA ASP A 20 27.17 12.81 -8.24
C ASP A 20 28.62 12.29 -8.08
N GLU A 21 28.91 11.41 -7.10
CA GLU A 21 30.24 10.85 -6.86
C GLU A 21 30.52 9.58 -7.67
N LEU A 22 29.47 8.98 -8.22
CA LEU A 22 29.60 7.90 -9.18
C LEU A 22 29.88 8.53 -10.54
N ASP A 23 31.13 8.45 -11.01
CA ASP A 23 31.55 8.81 -12.39
C ASP A 23 30.97 7.82 -13.42
N LEU A 24 29.69 7.49 -13.25
CA LEU A 24 28.87 6.84 -14.23
C LEU A 24 28.52 7.93 -15.25
N PRO A 25 28.67 7.67 -16.56
CA PRO A 25 28.14 8.59 -17.55
C PRO A 25 26.66 8.77 -17.23
N ALA A 26 26.27 9.96 -16.78
CA ALA A 26 24.86 10.29 -16.63
C ALA A 26 24.24 9.95 -17.99
N PRO A 27 23.23 9.06 -18.06
CA PRO A 27 22.51 8.89 -19.31
C PRO A 27 22.01 10.29 -19.65
N VAL A 28 22.60 10.89 -20.69
CA VAL A 28 22.20 12.22 -21.14
C VAL A 28 20.70 12.09 -21.34
N PRO A 29 19.87 12.79 -20.53
CA PRO A 29 18.45 12.78 -20.79
C PRO A 29 18.35 13.40 -22.17
N GLU A 30 18.08 12.59 -23.20
CA GLU A 30 17.56 13.14 -24.44
C GLU A 30 16.34 13.95 -24.00
N THR A 31 16.50 15.26 -24.02
CA THR A 31 15.48 16.24 -23.66
C THR A 31 14.17 15.82 -24.34
N GLY A 32 13.17 15.40 -23.56
CA GLY A 32 11.82 15.16 -24.07
C GLY A 32 11.21 13.75 -23.96
N LEU A 33 11.62 12.89 -23.02
CA LEU A 33 10.89 11.63 -22.75
C LEU A 33 9.56 11.87 -22.01
N LEU A 34 8.65 12.63 -22.60
CA LEU A 34 7.23 12.53 -22.27
C LEU A 34 6.77 11.13 -22.73
N VAL A 35 6.34 10.32 -21.77
CA VAL A 35 5.83 8.99 -22.05
C VAL A 35 4.34 9.12 -22.30
N ASP A 36 3.95 9.14 -23.57
CA ASP A 36 2.54 9.27 -23.97
C ASP A 36 1.93 7.95 -24.46
N THR A 37 2.78 6.95 -24.76
CA THR A 37 2.34 5.67 -25.31
C THR A 37 2.85 4.48 -24.52
N PHE A 38 2.12 3.36 -24.61
CA PHE A 38 2.57 2.07 -24.09
C PHE A 38 3.94 1.66 -24.65
N ALA A 39 4.21 1.94 -25.93
CA ALA A 39 5.46 1.58 -26.56
C ALA A 39 6.65 2.33 -25.92
N ASP A 40 6.46 3.60 -25.59
CA ASP A 40 7.51 4.41 -24.94
C ASP A 40 7.71 3.99 -23.48
N ALA A 41 6.63 3.72 -22.75
CA ALA A 41 6.70 3.15 -21.41
C ALA A 41 7.42 1.80 -21.41
N LEU A 42 7.16 0.95 -22.41
CA LEU A 42 7.78 -0.36 -22.55
C LEU A 42 9.28 -0.26 -22.88
N LYS A 43 9.71 0.72 -23.68
CA LYS A 43 11.14 0.97 -23.94
C LYS A 43 11.88 1.30 -22.64
N LEU A 44 11.35 2.23 -21.83
CA LEU A 44 11.92 2.59 -20.54
C LEU A 44 11.91 1.42 -19.55
N PHE A 45 10.82 0.67 -19.51
CA PHE A 45 10.73 -0.55 -18.72
C PHE A 45 11.83 -1.55 -19.08
N ASN A 46 12.04 -1.80 -20.37
CA ASN A 46 13.05 -2.74 -20.85
C ASN A 46 14.48 -2.23 -20.64
N LEU A 47 14.67 -0.91 -20.60
CA LEU A 47 15.95 -0.30 -20.23
C LEU A 47 16.24 -0.46 -18.74
N ALA A 48 15.27 -0.18 -17.86
CA ALA A 48 15.46 -0.18 -16.41
C ALA A 48 15.50 -1.59 -15.79
N MET A 49 14.64 -2.49 -16.25
CA MET A 49 14.46 -3.82 -15.64
C MET A 49 15.75 -4.66 -15.56
N PRO A 50 16.64 -4.70 -16.56
CA PRO A 50 17.94 -5.37 -16.45
C PRO A 50 18.80 -4.86 -15.29
N HIS A 51 18.82 -3.54 -15.06
CA HIS A 51 19.60 -2.94 -13.96
C HIS A 51 19.03 -3.33 -12.59
N PHE A 52 17.71 -3.29 -12.41
CA PHE A 52 17.09 -3.75 -11.16
C PHE A 52 17.34 -5.25 -10.91
N ARG A 53 17.32 -6.08 -11.97
CA ARG A 53 17.65 -7.51 -11.85
C ARG A 53 19.09 -7.74 -11.45
N GLU A 54 20.02 -6.97 -11.99
CA GLU A 54 21.43 -7.08 -11.62
C GLU A 54 21.67 -6.59 -10.19
N ALA A 55 21.07 -5.45 -9.81
CA ALA A 55 21.11 -4.93 -8.45
C ALA A 55 20.55 -5.95 -7.44
N ALA A 56 19.42 -6.59 -7.73
CA ALA A 56 18.81 -7.59 -6.85
C ALA A 56 19.64 -8.87 -6.68
N LYS A 57 20.59 -9.16 -7.60
CA LYS A 57 21.56 -10.27 -7.42
C LYS A 57 22.70 -9.90 -6.48
N TYR A 58 23.05 -8.61 -6.41
CA TYR A 58 24.10 -8.11 -5.53
C TYR A 58 23.56 -7.81 -4.13
N TYR A 59 22.51 -6.99 -4.05
CA TYR A 59 21.78 -6.68 -2.83
C TYR A 59 20.78 -7.78 -2.55
N ILE A 60 21.27 -8.95 -2.16
CA ILE A 60 20.42 -10.05 -1.72
C ILE A 60 19.80 -9.74 -0.35
N LEU A 61 18.67 -10.38 -0.03
CA LEU A 61 17.95 -10.12 1.23
C LEU A 61 18.83 -10.34 2.46
N ASP A 62 19.69 -11.36 2.45
CA ASP A 62 20.62 -11.63 3.55
C ASP A 62 21.81 -10.67 3.50
N GLY A 63 21.93 -9.80 4.49
CA GLY A 63 22.96 -8.75 4.57
C GLY A 63 22.58 -7.38 4.01
N PHE A 64 21.61 -7.30 3.08
CA PHE A 64 21.15 -6.04 2.47
C PHE A 64 19.61 -5.91 2.47
N VAL A 65 18.98 -6.17 3.63
CA VAL A 65 17.51 -6.24 3.76
C VAL A 65 16.82 -4.99 3.22
N THR A 66 17.30 -3.81 3.61
CA THR A 66 16.69 -2.52 3.23
C THR A 66 16.80 -2.28 1.73
N GLU A 67 18.00 -2.42 1.16
CA GLU A 67 18.28 -2.19 -0.25
C GLU A 67 17.53 -3.20 -1.12
N HIS A 68 17.54 -4.48 -0.71
CA HIS A 68 16.81 -5.53 -1.42
C HIS A 68 15.31 -5.22 -1.50
N ILE A 69 14.69 -4.82 -0.39
CA ILE A 69 13.26 -4.49 -0.37
C ILE A 69 12.99 -3.24 -1.21
N ASN A 70 13.81 -2.20 -1.11
CA ASN A 70 13.65 -0.99 -1.91
C ASN A 70 13.69 -1.30 -3.41
N ILE A 71 14.65 -2.13 -3.85
CA ILE A 71 14.72 -2.59 -5.25
C ILE A 71 13.44 -3.31 -5.68
N LEU A 72 12.88 -4.18 -4.82
CA LEU A 72 11.63 -4.89 -5.12
C LEU A 72 10.42 -3.95 -5.17
N MET A 73 10.38 -2.93 -4.32
CA MET A 73 9.36 -1.88 -4.33
C MET A 73 9.47 -1.02 -5.60
N ASP A 74 10.68 -0.66 -6.03
CA ASP A 74 10.91 0.06 -7.28
C ASP A 74 10.51 -0.76 -8.50
N VAL A 75 10.83 -2.05 -8.52
CA VAL A 75 10.35 -2.99 -9.55
C VAL A 75 8.82 -3.07 -9.55
N SER A 76 8.19 -3.03 -8.38
CA SER A 76 6.74 -2.98 -8.28
C SER A 76 6.17 -1.69 -8.89
N GLY A 77 6.78 -0.54 -8.59
CA GLY A 77 6.47 0.75 -9.18
C GLY A 77 6.63 0.75 -10.70
N LEU A 78 7.70 0.15 -11.22
CA LEU A 78 7.94 0.05 -12.65
C LEU A 78 6.84 -0.73 -13.38
N TYR A 79 6.35 -1.83 -12.81
CA TYR A 79 5.16 -2.54 -13.33
C TYR A 79 3.87 -1.72 -13.19
N LYS A 80 3.69 -0.97 -12.11
CA LYS A 80 2.52 -0.09 -11.91
C LYS A 80 2.45 0.97 -13.01
N HIS A 81 3.56 1.62 -13.30
CA HIS A 81 3.63 2.63 -14.35
C HIS A 81 3.45 2.03 -15.74
N LEU A 82 4.07 0.89 -16.05
CA LEU A 82 3.84 0.22 -17.33
C LEU A 82 2.37 -0.18 -17.54
N ALA A 83 1.72 -0.70 -16.49
CA ALA A 83 0.31 -1.11 -16.55
C ALA A 83 -0.62 0.08 -16.86
N HIS A 84 -0.32 1.28 -16.37
CA HIS A 84 -1.12 2.48 -16.64
C HIS A 84 -1.27 2.77 -18.13
N PHE A 85 -0.21 2.54 -18.92
CA PHE A 85 -0.23 2.80 -20.36
C PHE A 85 -0.79 1.64 -21.19
N ASP A 86 -0.94 0.44 -20.63
CA ASP A 86 -1.37 -0.73 -21.40
C ASP A 86 -2.89 -0.66 -21.66
N PRO A 87 -3.36 -0.64 -22.93
CA PRO A 87 -4.79 -0.63 -23.21
C PRO A 87 -5.50 -1.95 -22.88
N ASP A 88 -4.76 -3.05 -22.71
CA ASP A 88 -5.33 -4.35 -22.44
C ASP A 88 -5.40 -4.61 -20.93
N THR A 89 -6.63 -4.59 -20.41
CA THR A 89 -6.93 -4.81 -19.00
C THR A 89 -6.50 -6.19 -18.47
N HIS A 90 -6.42 -7.20 -19.32
CA HIS A 90 -5.89 -8.50 -18.93
C HIS A 90 -4.38 -8.43 -18.71
N ARG A 91 -3.63 -7.78 -19.61
CA ARG A 91 -2.19 -7.53 -19.43
C ARG A 91 -1.91 -6.63 -18.23
N GLN A 92 -2.73 -5.60 -17.98
CA GLN A 92 -2.65 -4.81 -16.75
C GLN A 92 -2.75 -5.71 -15.51
N CYS A 93 -3.76 -6.58 -15.42
CA CYS A 93 -3.90 -7.55 -14.32
C CYS A 93 -2.65 -8.45 -14.17
N VAL A 94 -2.07 -8.90 -15.29
CA VAL A 94 -0.85 -9.71 -15.27
C VAL A 94 0.33 -8.91 -14.72
N MET A 95 0.50 -7.65 -15.12
CA MET A 95 1.55 -6.76 -14.59
C MET A 95 1.36 -6.51 -13.10
N HIS A 96 0.13 -6.24 -12.65
CA HIS A 96 -0.16 -6.12 -11.21
C HIS A 96 0.10 -7.43 -10.45
N ARG A 97 -0.16 -8.60 -11.04
CA ARG A 97 0.22 -9.87 -10.43
C ARG A 97 1.73 -10.08 -10.37
N LYS A 98 2.50 -9.53 -11.31
CA LYS A 98 3.97 -9.58 -11.24
C LYS A 98 4.53 -8.76 -10.08
N ARG A 99 3.85 -7.68 -9.68
CA ARG A 99 4.17 -6.88 -8.48
C ARG A 99 4.07 -7.68 -7.18
N THR A 100 3.06 -8.55 -7.04
CA THR A 100 2.85 -9.28 -5.78
C THR A 100 3.84 -10.42 -5.57
N LYS A 101 4.28 -11.08 -6.64
CA LYS A 101 5.15 -12.27 -6.57
C LYS A 101 6.40 -12.11 -5.69
N PRO A 102 7.22 -11.06 -5.82
CA PRO A 102 8.39 -10.89 -4.97
C PRO A 102 8.04 -10.38 -3.55
N LEU A 103 6.91 -9.69 -3.37
CA LEU A 103 6.54 -9.04 -2.11
C LEU A 103 5.79 -9.95 -1.14
N GLU A 104 4.93 -10.85 -1.64
CA GLU A 104 4.13 -11.76 -0.82
C GLU A 104 4.99 -12.66 0.12
N PRO A 105 6.11 -13.25 -0.33
CA PRO A 105 6.97 -14.05 0.56
C PRO A 105 7.56 -13.24 1.72
N LEU A 106 7.86 -11.95 1.49
CA LEU A 106 8.50 -11.09 2.48
C LEU A 106 7.62 -10.82 3.70
N GLN A 107 6.30 -10.90 3.56
CA GLN A 107 5.35 -10.75 4.67
C GLN A 107 5.62 -11.74 5.81
N LYS A 108 6.16 -12.93 5.49
CA LYS A 108 6.48 -14.00 6.45
C LYS A 108 7.95 -14.03 6.83
N THR A 109 8.83 -13.63 5.92
CA THR A 109 10.28 -13.72 6.11
C THR A 109 10.84 -12.53 6.89
N LEU A 110 10.25 -11.35 6.72
CA LEU A 110 10.73 -10.12 7.34
C LEU A 110 10.28 -10.01 8.80
N ASN A 111 11.18 -9.63 9.70
CA ASN A 111 10.84 -9.35 11.09
C ASN A 111 10.21 -7.94 11.19
N PRO A 112 8.91 -7.81 11.54
CA PRO A 112 8.22 -6.53 11.60
C PRO A 112 8.75 -5.59 12.68
N LYS A 113 9.45 -6.09 13.71
CA LYS A 113 10.06 -5.23 14.74
C LYS A 113 11.39 -4.62 14.30
N ALA A 114 12.15 -5.34 13.47
CA ALA A 114 13.46 -4.89 13.02
C ALA A 114 13.38 -4.03 11.75
N PHE A 115 12.38 -4.30 10.90
CA PHE A 115 12.18 -3.63 9.60
C PHE A 115 10.73 -3.15 9.47
N ASP A 116 10.27 -2.44 10.50
CA ASP A 116 8.88 -2.01 10.67
C ASP A 116 8.37 -1.19 9.47
N GLY A 117 9.13 -0.18 9.03
CA GLY A 117 8.79 0.65 7.88
C GLY A 117 8.66 -0.14 6.58
N GLN A 118 9.64 -1.01 6.28
CA GLN A 118 9.63 -1.86 5.09
C GLN A 118 8.48 -2.87 5.13
N TRP A 119 8.22 -3.49 6.29
CA TRP A 119 7.15 -4.45 6.46
C TRP A 119 5.77 -3.81 6.26
N LYS A 120 5.54 -2.64 6.86
CA LYS A 120 4.34 -1.83 6.62
C LYS A 120 4.21 -1.43 5.15
N GLY A 121 5.31 -0.97 4.53
CA GLY A 121 5.36 -0.62 3.12
C GLY A 121 4.94 -1.76 2.19
N ILE A 122 5.40 -2.99 2.46
CA ILE A 122 5.00 -4.19 1.72
C ILE A 122 3.49 -4.44 1.82
N HIS A 123 2.92 -4.37 3.03
CA HIS A 123 1.48 -4.54 3.22
C HIS A 123 0.67 -3.46 2.51
N PHE A 124 1.08 -2.19 2.61
CA PHE A 124 0.42 -1.10 1.89
C PHE A 124 0.44 -1.33 0.37
N GLU A 125 1.60 -1.64 -0.19
CA GLU A 125 1.79 -1.86 -1.63
C GLU A 125 1.00 -3.07 -2.16
N LEU A 126 0.94 -4.16 -1.38
CA LEU A 126 0.09 -5.30 -1.71
C LEU A 126 -1.39 -4.92 -1.63
N GLY A 127 -1.82 -4.17 -0.62
CA GLY A 127 -3.18 -3.65 -0.49
C GLY A 127 -3.61 -2.87 -1.73
N GLU A 128 -2.78 -1.93 -2.18
CA GLU A 128 -3.01 -1.13 -3.38
C GLU A 128 -3.04 -2.01 -4.64
N THR A 129 -2.07 -2.91 -4.79
CA THR A 129 -1.99 -3.80 -5.95
C THR A 129 -3.23 -4.70 -6.07
N PHE A 130 -3.66 -5.32 -4.98
CA PHE A 130 -4.83 -6.19 -4.97
C PHE A 130 -6.13 -5.41 -5.17
N ARG A 131 -6.22 -4.17 -4.64
CA ARG A 131 -7.35 -3.26 -4.90
C ARG A 131 -7.45 -2.98 -6.40
N THR A 132 -6.35 -2.60 -7.06
CA THR A 132 -6.35 -2.33 -8.51
C THR A 132 -6.78 -3.56 -9.31
N ILE A 133 -6.28 -4.76 -8.96
CA ILE A 133 -6.68 -6.01 -9.63
C ILE A 133 -8.17 -6.27 -9.47
N MET A 134 -8.73 -6.05 -8.27
CA MET A 134 -10.17 -6.17 -8.02
C MET A 134 -10.95 -5.20 -8.91
N GLU A 135 -10.55 -3.92 -8.96
CA GLU A 135 -11.21 -2.90 -9.77
C GLU A 135 -11.24 -3.28 -11.25
N ILE A 136 -10.07 -3.61 -11.83
CA ILE A 136 -9.99 -4.04 -13.23
C ILE A 136 -10.91 -5.23 -13.49
N LYS A 137 -10.95 -6.22 -12.59
CA LYS A 137 -11.81 -7.41 -12.76
C LYS A 137 -13.29 -7.05 -12.72
N LYS A 138 -13.71 -6.15 -11.83
CA LYS A 138 -15.10 -5.68 -11.76
C LYS A 138 -15.48 -4.90 -13.01
N ASP A 139 -14.64 -3.96 -13.41
CA ASP A 139 -14.92 -3.04 -14.53
C ASP A 139 -14.93 -3.77 -15.88
N THR A 140 -14.25 -4.91 -15.98
CA THR A 140 -14.21 -5.75 -17.18
C THR A 140 -15.20 -6.92 -17.16
N GLY A 141 -16.12 -6.97 -16.18
CA GLY A 141 -17.15 -8.01 -16.09
C GLY A 141 -16.59 -9.43 -15.89
N ARG A 142 -15.39 -9.56 -15.31
CA ARG A 142 -14.85 -10.89 -14.94
C ARG A 142 -15.71 -11.51 -13.84
N PRO A 143 -15.69 -12.86 -13.68
CA PRO A 143 -16.48 -13.53 -12.66
C PRO A 143 -16.31 -12.87 -11.28
N HIS A 144 -17.43 -12.60 -10.60
CA HIS A 144 -17.44 -11.89 -9.32
C HIS A 144 -16.49 -12.50 -8.30
N LEU A 145 -16.45 -13.83 -8.21
CA LEU A 145 -15.54 -14.57 -7.34
C LEU A 145 -14.06 -14.17 -7.52
N LYS A 146 -13.62 -13.87 -8.74
CA LYS A 146 -12.23 -13.44 -9.01
C LYS A 146 -11.96 -12.02 -8.53
N ALA A 147 -12.97 -11.14 -8.58
CA ALA A 147 -12.86 -9.80 -8.01
C ALA A 147 -12.90 -9.87 -6.48
N LEU A 148 -13.77 -10.73 -5.93
CA LEU A 148 -13.86 -10.99 -4.49
C LEU A 148 -12.54 -11.48 -3.92
N GLU A 149 -11.90 -12.48 -4.54
CA GLU A 149 -10.59 -13.00 -4.11
C GLU A 149 -9.53 -11.90 -4.05
N ALA A 150 -9.47 -11.04 -5.07
CA ALA A 150 -8.54 -9.92 -5.09
C ALA A 150 -8.88 -8.88 -4.01
N GLY A 151 -10.16 -8.55 -3.83
CA GLY A 151 -10.59 -7.61 -2.81
C GLY A 151 -10.35 -8.11 -1.38
N SER A 152 -10.59 -9.39 -1.09
CA SER A 152 -10.28 -10.00 0.22
C SER A 152 -8.79 -9.89 0.54
N LYS A 153 -7.91 -10.12 -0.45
CA LYS A 153 -6.47 -9.93 -0.29
C LYS A 153 -6.08 -8.46 -0.09
N ALA A 154 -6.79 -7.53 -0.73
CA ALA A 154 -6.61 -6.10 -0.48
C ALA A 154 -6.99 -5.74 0.96
N LEU A 155 -8.16 -6.17 1.43
CA LEU A 155 -8.64 -5.94 2.79
C LEU A 155 -7.68 -6.51 3.84
N TYR A 156 -7.22 -7.75 3.66
CA TYR A 156 -6.24 -8.36 4.56
C TYR A 156 -5.00 -7.47 4.72
N ASN A 157 -4.43 -7.01 3.61
CA ASN A 157 -3.22 -6.22 3.61
C ASN A 157 -3.42 -4.82 4.24
N TYR A 158 -4.52 -4.14 3.92
CA TYR A 158 -4.85 -2.88 4.58
C TYR A 158 -5.09 -3.05 6.08
N ASN A 159 -5.77 -4.10 6.50
CA ASN A 159 -6.02 -4.37 7.92
C ASN A 159 -4.71 -4.55 8.70
N VAL A 160 -3.77 -5.32 8.13
CA VAL A 160 -2.46 -5.53 8.75
C VAL A 160 -1.66 -4.23 8.83
N PHE A 161 -1.60 -3.47 7.73
CA PHE A 161 -0.92 -2.17 7.69
C PHE A 161 -1.49 -1.19 8.73
N LEU A 162 -2.82 -0.99 8.72
CA LEU A 162 -3.49 -0.04 9.61
C LEU A 162 -3.33 -0.42 11.07
N ALA A 163 -3.47 -1.70 11.41
CA ALA A 163 -3.26 -2.18 12.78
C ALA A 163 -1.84 -1.89 13.28
N ALA A 164 -0.84 -2.06 12.42
CA ALA A 164 0.56 -1.80 12.78
C ALA A 164 0.85 -0.30 12.98
N VAL A 165 0.33 0.56 12.11
CA VAL A 165 0.45 2.03 12.25
C VAL A 165 -0.26 2.51 13.53
N GLU A 166 -1.47 2.03 13.79
CA GLU A 166 -2.25 2.40 14.98
C GLU A 166 -1.63 1.88 16.28
N GLU A 167 -1.01 0.70 16.26
CA GLU A 167 -0.25 0.17 17.38
C GLU A 167 1.01 1.03 17.64
N GLY A 168 1.77 1.36 16.60
CA GLY A 168 2.93 2.26 16.71
C GLY A 168 2.56 3.60 17.32
N ALA A 169 1.45 4.20 16.86
CA ALA A 169 0.93 5.45 17.41
C ALA A 169 0.52 5.34 18.89
N ARG A 170 -0.09 4.21 19.30
CA ARG A 170 -0.45 3.93 20.70
C ARG A 170 0.78 3.80 21.60
N ILE A 171 1.78 3.03 21.15
CA ILE A 171 3.04 2.85 21.88
C ILE A 171 3.75 4.20 22.02
N ALA A 172 3.85 4.99 20.95
CA ALA A 172 4.46 6.32 20.99
C ALA A 172 3.73 7.28 21.94
N ALA A 173 2.42 7.14 22.08
CA ALA A 173 1.60 7.89 23.03
C ALA A 173 1.69 7.39 24.49
N GLY A 174 2.52 6.37 24.77
CA GLY A 174 2.66 5.78 26.11
C GLY A 174 1.43 4.98 26.56
N LYS A 175 0.58 4.56 25.61
CA LYS A 175 -0.65 3.80 25.88
C LYS A 175 -0.41 2.31 25.60
N THR A 176 0.35 1.65 26.48
CA THR A 176 0.61 0.21 26.40
C THR A 176 -0.31 -0.57 27.35
N GLU A 177 -1.01 -1.56 26.79
CA GLU A 177 -1.80 -2.65 27.42
C GLU A 177 -2.72 -2.33 28.62
N GLY A 178 -4.03 -2.58 28.46
CA GLY A 178 -5.01 -2.63 29.56
C GLY A 178 -6.13 -1.59 29.50
N ALA A 179 -6.07 -0.62 28.60
CA ALA A 179 -7.24 0.18 28.25
C ALA A 179 -8.05 -0.61 27.21
N GLU A 180 -9.33 -0.87 27.52
CA GLU A 180 -10.36 -1.19 26.53
C GLU A 180 -10.18 -0.38 25.25
N GLU A 181 -10.67 -0.90 24.12
CA GLU A 181 -10.80 -0.23 22.81
C GLU A 181 -11.13 1.27 22.97
N SER A 182 -10.10 2.08 23.22
CA SER A 182 -10.31 3.48 23.49
C SER A 182 -10.61 4.06 22.14
N LYS A 183 -11.87 4.46 21.94
CA LYS A 183 -12.31 5.23 20.77
C LYS A 183 -11.61 6.58 20.66
N GLU A 184 -10.67 6.88 21.56
CA GLU A 184 -9.83 8.04 21.47
C GLU A 184 -8.92 7.96 20.24
N LEU A 185 -9.21 8.83 19.28
CA LEU A 185 -8.35 9.04 18.12
C LEU A 185 -6.94 9.46 18.57
N ILE A 186 -5.92 8.76 18.09
CA ILE A 186 -4.50 9.09 18.31
C ILE A 186 -3.91 9.49 16.96
N ARG A 187 -3.09 10.55 16.95
CA ARG A 187 -2.44 10.97 15.71
C ARG A 187 -1.32 9.97 15.40
N VAL A 188 -1.25 9.54 14.15
CA VAL A 188 -0.20 8.64 13.70
C VAL A 188 1.06 9.46 13.42
N ASP A 189 2.19 8.78 13.21
CA ASP A 189 3.42 9.47 12.84
C ASP A 189 3.21 10.32 11.58
N LYS A 190 3.81 11.51 11.54
CA LYS A 190 3.64 12.46 10.44
C LYS A 190 4.12 11.87 9.11
N ASP A 191 5.17 11.07 9.13
CA ASP A 191 5.75 10.46 7.93
C ASP A 191 4.84 9.32 7.40
N GLU A 192 3.98 8.77 8.25
CA GLU A 192 3.03 7.71 7.90
C GLU A 192 1.61 8.23 7.64
N GLU A 193 1.28 9.46 8.03
CA GLU A 193 -0.07 10.03 8.02
C GLU A 193 -0.74 9.95 6.64
N ASN A 194 -0.01 10.27 5.56
CA ASN A 194 -0.57 10.20 4.21
C ASN A 194 -0.89 8.76 3.77
N MET A 195 -0.01 7.80 4.09
CA MET A 195 -0.23 6.39 3.75
C MET A 195 -1.36 5.79 4.61
N TYR A 196 -1.44 6.18 5.88
CA TYR A 196 -2.52 5.81 6.79
C TYR A 196 -3.89 6.25 6.28
N LEU A 197 -4.03 7.54 5.93
CA LEU A 197 -5.27 8.09 5.38
C LEU A 197 -5.66 7.42 4.06
N SER A 198 -4.67 7.25 3.16
CA SER A 198 -4.88 6.57 1.87
C SER A 198 -5.34 5.12 2.06
N ALA A 199 -4.72 4.37 2.98
CA ALA A 199 -5.10 2.99 3.27
C ALA A 199 -6.52 2.87 3.81
N ARG A 200 -6.93 3.73 4.75
CA ARG A 200 -8.32 3.76 5.26
C ARG A 200 -9.32 4.07 4.15
N PHE A 201 -9.04 5.09 3.34
CA PHE A 201 -9.91 5.48 2.23
C PHE A 201 -10.04 4.36 1.19
N CYS A 202 -8.90 3.77 0.78
CA CYS A 202 -8.88 2.67 -0.17
C CYS A 202 -9.59 1.43 0.40
N ARG A 203 -9.42 1.11 1.69
CA ARG A 203 -10.14 0.04 2.38
C ARG A 203 -11.65 0.26 2.35
N ALA A 204 -12.12 1.48 2.64
CA ALA A 204 -13.54 1.85 2.55
C ALA A 204 -14.12 1.60 1.15
N ARG A 205 -13.38 1.99 0.11
CA ARG A 205 -13.78 1.75 -1.30
C ARG A 205 -13.79 0.27 -1.66
N VAL A 206 -12.87 -0.53 -1.12
CA VAL A 206 -12.88 -1.99 -1.29
C VAL A 206 -14.15 -2.58 -0.67
N PHE A 207 -14.47 -2.23 0.57
CA PHE A 207 -15.73 -2.66 1.22
C PHE A 207 -16.96 -2.27 0.39
N GLN A 208 -17.04 -1.02 -0.06
CA GLN A 208 -18.14 -0.55 -0.89
C GLN A 208 -18.28 -1.38 -2.18
N LYS A 209 -17.16 -1.79 -2.79
CA LYS A 209 -17.15 -2.56 -4.03
C LYS A 209 -17.34 -4.07 -3.81
N LEU A 210 -17.08 -4.63 -2.63
CA LEU A 210 -17.23 -6.06 -2.35
C LEU A 210 -18.63 -6.47 -1.87
N GLN A 211 -19.68 -5.90 -2.46
CA GLN A 211 -21.04 -6.35 -2.16
C GLN A 211 -21.22 -7.79 -2.69
N PRO A 212 -21.71 -8.74 -1.86
CA PRO A 212 -22.04 -10.07 -2.35
C PRO A 212 -23.11 -9.98 -3.43
N GLU A 213 -23.05 -10.87 -4.41
CA GLU A 213 -24.18 -11.05 -5.33
C GLU A 213 -25.36 -11.58 -4.52
N THR A 214 -26.50 -10.91 -4.60
CA THR A 214 -27.72 -11.31 -3.91
C THR A 214 -28.30 -12.55 -4.58
N GLU A 215 -27.63 -13.70 -4.44
CA GLU A 215 -28.18 -14.98 -4.87
C GLU A 215 -29.03 -15.56 -3.74
N GLY A 216 -30.34 -15.74 -3.98
CA GLY A 216 -31.20 -16.56 -3.11
C GLY A 216 -32.31 -15.86 -2.34
N GLY A 217 -32.69 -14.62 -2.67
CA GLY A 217 -33.90 -13.98 -2.10
C GLY A 217 -33.85 -13.69 -0.59
N GLY A 218 -32.68 -13.81 0.05
CA GLY A 218 -32.45 -13.37 1.41
C GLY A 218 -32.27 -11.85 1.52
N PRO A 219 -32.35 -11.28 2.73
CA PRO A 219 -32.11 -9.86 2.94
C PRO A 219 -30.68 -9.50 2.46
N PRO A 220 -30.50 -8.34 1.82
CA PRO A 220 -29.20 -7.98 1.27
C PRO A 220 -28.19 -7.82 2.41
N ASP A 221 -27.02 -8.46 2.28
CA ASP A 221 -25.93 -8.29 3.24
C ASP A 221 -25.39 -6.85 3.16
N THR A 222 -25.60 -6.10 4.24
CA THR A 222 -25.19 -4.70 4.37
C THR A 222 -23.88 -4.53 5.13
N THR A 223 -23.25 -5.61 5.57
CA THR A 223 -22.07 -5.59 6.47
C THR A 223 -20.95 -4.74 5.88
N ASN A 224 -20.58 -4.98 4.62
CA ASN A 224 -19.52 -4.23 3.96
C ASN A 224 -19.88 -2.75 3.75
N LEU A 225 -21.15 -2.40 3.54
CA LEU A 225 -21.54 -0.98 3.42
C LEU A 225 -21.47 -0.25 4.76
N LYS A 226 -21.81 -0.94 5.86
CA LYS A 226 -21.65 -0.39 7.22
C LYS A 226 -20.17 -0.15 7.54
N LEU A 227 -19.30 -1.13 7.27
CA LEU A 227 -17.86 -0.99 7.43
C LEU A 227 -17.29 0.15 6.57
N ALA A 228 -17.77 0.31 5.33
CA ALA A 228 -17.34 1.43 4.47
C ALA A 228 -17.76 2.79 5.06
N LEU A 229 -18.99 2.90 5.58
CA LEU A 229 -19.48 4.12 6.23
C LEU A 229 -18.64 4.46 7.47
N ASP A 230 -18.38 3.47 8.33
CA ASP A 230 -17.56 3.64 9.54
C ASP A 230 -16.16 4.17 9.20
N GLU A 231 -15.54 3.71 8.10
CA GLU A 231 -14.25 4.25 7.64
C GLU A 231 -14.32 5.71 7.20
N PHE A 232 -15.33 6.07 6.41
CA PHE A 232 -15.48 7.44 5.93
C PHE A 232 -15.71 8.40 7.10
N GLU A 233 -16.57 8.02 8.05
CA GLU A 233 -16.82 8.80 9.26
C GLU A 233 -15.56 8.91 10.14
N ALA A 234 -14.82 7.82 10.30
CA ALA A 234 -13.56 7.82 11.05
C ALA A 234 -12.51 8.74 10.42
N LEU A 235 -12.39 8.76 9.09
CA LEU A 235 -11.50 9.68 8.36
C LEU A 235 -11.90 11.15 8.58
N LEU A 236 -13.18 11.48 8.49
CA LEU A 236 -13.67 12.84 8.75
C LEU A 236 -13.41 13.26 10.20
N ALA A 237 -13.65 12.37 11.16
CA ALA A 237 -13.38 12.62 12.58
C ALA A 237 -11.88 12.83 12.85
N TYR A 238 -11.03 12.01 12.23
CA TYR A 238 -9.58 12.13 12.30
C TYR A 238 -9.09 13.46 11.74
N ALA A 239 -9.51 13.80 10.51
CA ALA A 239 -9.11 15.02 9.83
C ALA A 239 -9.55 16.27 10.60
N LYS A 240 -10.76 16.27 11.15
CA LYS A 240 -11.27 17.35 12.00
C LYS A 240 -10.47 17.50 13.28
N LYS A 241 -10.16 16.39 13.97
CA LYS A 241 -9.43 16.41 15.24
C LYS A 241 -8.00 16.92 15.08
N PHE A 242 -7.29 16.44 14.07
CA PHE A 242 -5.86 16.73 13.88
C PHE A 242 -5.57 17.80 12.84
N GLN A 243 -6.62 18.43 12.30
CA GLN A 243 -6.55 19.52 11.32
C GLN A 243 -5.68 19.16 10.12
N VAL A 244 -5.90 17.97 9.56
CA VAL A 244 -5.16 17.45 8.41
C VAL A 244 -5.34 18.41 7.22
N GLN A 245 -4.23 18.87 6.66
CA GLN A 245 -4.21 19.81 5.52
C GLN A 245 -3.97 19.12 4.18
N THR A 246 -3.42 17.91 4.20
CA THR A 246 -3.29 17.02 3.03
C THR A 246 -4.62 16.27 2.82
N PHE A 247 -4.76 15.53 1.71
CA PHE A 247 -5.90 14.61 1.52
C PHE A 247 -7.30 15.27 1.39
N LYS A 248 -7.36 16.54 0.96
CA LYS A 248 -8.61 17.31 0.89
C LYS A 248 -9.62 16.72 -0.10
N ASP A 249 -9.17 16.37 -1.30
CA ASP A 249 -10.03 15.84 -2.35
C ASP A 249 -10.69 14.52 -1.92
N GLU A 250 -9.92 13.64 -1.27
CA GLU A 250 -10.46 12.40 -0.71
C GLU A 250 -11.39 12.64 0.48
N LEU A 251 -11.13 13.63 1.32
CA LEU A 251 -12.03 14.00 2.43
C LEU A 251 -13.38 14.54 1.92
N ASP A 252 -13.38 15.29 0.83
CA ASP A 252 -14.63 15.73 0.18
C ASP A 252 -15.44 14.52 -0.32
N ILE A 253 -14.76 13.51 -0.88
CA ILE A 253 -15.40 12.24 -1.23
C ILE A 253 -15.93 11.54 0.04
N CYS A 254 -15.16 11.48 1.12
CA CYS A 254 -15.60 10.88 2.38
C CYS A 254 -16.89 11.54 2.90
N GLN A 255 -16.98 12.87 2.84
CA GLN A 255 -18.16 13.63 3.24
C GLN A 255 -19.38 13.26 2.41
N GLN A 256 -19.26 13.27 1.07
CA GLN A 256 -20.35 12.86 0.18
C GLN A 256 -20.79 11.42 0.44
N MET A 257 -19.84 10.52 0.69
CA MET A 257 -20.11 9.12 0.95
C MET A 257 -20.81 8.90 2.29
N ALA A 258 -20.43 9.64 3.34
CA ALA A 258 -21.08 9.60 4.65
C ALA A 258 -22.54 10.08 4.59
N GLU A 259 -22.87 11.01 3.68
CA GLU A 259 -24.25 11.46 3.45
C GLU A 259 -25.06 10.47 2.61
N LEU A 260 -24.44 9.82 1.62
CA LEU A 260 -25.13 8.96 0.66
C LEU A 260 -25.41 7.55 1.19
N LEU A 261 -24.42 6.92 1.86
CA LEU A 261 -24.52 5.51 2.27
C LEU A 261 -25.66 5.21 3.26
N PRO A 262 -25.97 6.05 4.26
CA PRO A 262 -27.10 5.81 5.15
C PRO A 262 -28.43 5.67 4.39
N THR A 263 -28.65 6.52 3.39
CA THR A 263 -29.85 6.43 2.52
C THR A 263 -29.88 5.11 1.76
N LYS A 264 -28.75 4.69 1.19
CA LYS A 264 -28.63 3.40 0.49
C LYS A 264 -28.90 2.22 1.42
N LEU A 265 -28.33 2.23 2.63
CA LEU A 265 -28.56 1.21 3.66
C LEU A 265 -30.04 1.12 4.04
N ASN A 266 -30.70 2.26 4.26
CA ASN A 266 -32.13 2.31 4.59
C ASN A 266 -33.01 1.75 3.46
N ASN A 267 -32.67 2.03 2.21
CA ASN A 267 -33.40 1.50 1.06
C ASN A 267 -33.24 -0.02 0.93
N MET A 268 -32.06 -0.57 1.27
CA MET A 268 -31.80 -2.01 1.26
C MET A 268 -32.53 -2.77 2.37
N HIS A 269 -32.84 -2.13 3.50
CA HIS A 269 -33.67 -2.74 4.57
C HIS A 269 -35.18 -2.75 4.26
N ARG A 270 -35.62 -1.97 3.27
CA ARG A 270 -37.04 -1.84 2.88
C ARG A 270 -37.45 -2.79 1.74
N GLN A 271 -36.49 -3.46 1.10
CA GLN A 271 -36.69 -4.45 0.04
C GLN A 271 -36.63 -5.85 0.62
#